data_AF-A0A182U603-F1
#
_entry.id   AF-A0A182U603-F1
#
_cell.length_a   1.000
_cell.length_b   1.000
_cell.length_c   1.000
_cell.angle_alpha   90.00
_cell.angle_beta   90.00
_cell.angle_gamma   90.00
#
_symmetry.space_group_name_H-M   'P 1'
#
loop_
_entity.id
_entity.type
_entity.pdbx_description
1 polymer ?
#
loop_
_entity_poly.entity_id
_entity_poly.type
_entity_poly.pdbx_seq_one_letter_code
_entity_poly.pdbx_strand_id
1 'polypeptide(L)'
;MYGNGWRTILVAVCVTAVTSGYSGGVYAADSCPIYLTLSALARSLEDAPLVINWGPGCENPPEWIGLYTENPALSNASPAVKVVVSGERSGQITTVLKFGRRKLPGGWSHEQVLQHIPKRKSKPICFDLYLTSYDQAGELQYFDCLKIQPTWMFSEPGLGNVSLRELFLPGTHCSGCYQTRTNVGNVVLKKIGFRQSLDVWSQLVFGIRYLDFAIGYYPSHNGTRNFWIMNEQFRVGALRPILQDIRRFVILSEETVFLDFRRFPLGFHNNPEQHEALLVLLEQELGDLVYRRTPLLSGEDELEGSESYNLTLGDMRREGKYILITYNHEASLNGKSSRGTEQNSINECVSLDKRLSN
;
A
#
# COMPACT_ATOMS: atom_id res chain seq x y z
N MET A 1 -1.16 34.13 24.12
CA MET A 1 -2.28 33.37 23.51
C MET A 1 -1.68 32.29 22.64
N TYR A 2 -1.91 31.03 23.03
CA TYR A 2 -1.28 29.83 22.47
C TYR A 2 -1.80 29.53 21.06
N GLY A 3 -0.91 29.58 20.07
CA GLY A 3 -1.15 29.06 18.72
C GLY A 3 -0.65 27.63 18.65
N ASN A 4 -1.58 26.67 18.70
CA ASN A 4 -1.29 25.25 18.54
C ASN A 4 -0.81 24.96 17.11
N GLY A 5 0.49 24.72 16.94
CA GLY A 5 1.06 24.20 15.71
C GLY A 5 0.64 22.75 15.50
N TRP A 6 -0.22 22.50 14.51
CA TRP A 6 -0.52 21.15 14.07
C TRP A 6 0.67 20.57 13.33
N ARG A 7 1.27 19.55 13.94
CA ARG A 7 2.32 18.73 13.35
C ARG A 7 1.70 17.83 12.29
N THR A 8 2.24 17.87 11.08
CA THR A 8 1.99 16.86 10.05
C THR A 8 2.41 15.50 10.59
N ILE A 9 1.44 14.62 10.86
CA ILE A 9 1.72 13.20 11.12
C ILE A 9 1.84 12.53 9.76
N LEU A 10 3.08 12.45 9.25
CA LEU A 10 3.41 11.58 8.13
C LEU A 10 3.82 10.23 8.72
N VAL A 11 3.02 9.21 8.43
CA VAL A 11 3.35 7.83 8.79
C VAL A 11 4.52 7.41 7.91
N ALA A 12 5.72 7.34 8.50
CA ALA A 12 6.80 6.55 7.92
C ALA A 12 6.36 5.08 7.98
N VAL A 13 6.14 4.47 6.82
CA VAL A 13 5.90 3.02 6.73
C VAL A 13 7.24 2.34 7.02
N CYS A 14 7.54 2.10 8.29
CA CYS A 14 8.45 1.04 8.68
C CYS A 14 7.66 -0.26 8.60
N VAL A 15 7.88 -1.05 7.54
CA VAL A 15 7.52 -2.47 7.56
C VAL A 15 8.51 -3.14 8.50
N THR A 16 8.25 -3.07 9.81
CA THR A 16 8.81 -4.05 10.73
C THR A 16 8.00 -5.31 10.52
N ALA A 17 8.54 -6.25 9.74
CA ALA A 17 8.03 -7.60 9.72
C ALA A 17 8.19 -8.16 11.14
N VAL A 18 7.12 -8.15 11.92
CA VAL A 18 7.05 -8.97 13.14
C VAL A 18 6.82 -10.39 12.64
N THR A 19 7.91 -11.10 12.37
CA THR A 19 7.87 -12.54 12.09
C THR A 19 7.61 -13.26 13.41
N SER A 20 6.34 -13.37 13.80
CA SER A 20 5.93 -14.38 14.78
C SER A 20 5.90 -15.73 14.07
N GLY A 21 6.74 -16.64 14.57
CA GLY A 21 7.14 -17.91 13.98
C GLY A 21 6.02 -18.77 13.40
N TYR A 22 6.28 -19.37 12.23
CA TYR A 22 6.68 -20.78 12.11
C TYR A 22 6.77 -21.14 10.61
N SER A 23 7.99 -21.21 10.07
CA SER A 23 8.48 -22.32 9.23
C SER A 23 9.80 -21.97 8.50
N GLY A 24 10.85 -22.75 8.80
CA GLY A 24 11.79 -23.19 7.76
C GLY A 24 12.82 -22.21 7.22
N GLY A 25 13.45 -21.40 8.07
CA GLY A 25 14.70 -20.71 7.73
C GLY A 25 15.34 -20.16 8.99
N VAL A 26 16.47 -20.72 9.39
CA VAL A 26 17.30 -20.16 10.48
C VAL A 26 17.85 -18.82 10.00
N TYR A 27 17.07 -17.76 10.15
CA TYR A 27 17.63 -16.41 10.27
C TYR A 27 17.91 -16.25 11.75
N ALA A 28 19.20 -16.31 12.10
CA ALA A 28 19.67 -16.17 13.46
C ALA A 28 19.03 -14.92 14.10
N ALA A 29 18.40 -15.12 15.26
CA ALA A 29 17.99 -14.05 16.16
C ALA A 29 19.19 -13.25 16.74
N ASP A 30 20.40 -13.52 16.25
CA ASP A 30 21.67 -12.95 16.72
C ASP A 30 22.22 -11.82 15.82
N SER A 31 21.59 -11.53 14.68
CA SER A 31 22.08 -10.47 13.77
C SER A 31 21.36 -9.14 13.99
N CYS A 32 22.14 -8.07 14.14
CA CYS A 32 21.65 -6.70 14.25
C CYS A 32 20.72 -6.40 13.05
N PRO A 33 19.45 -5.99 13.25
CA PRO A 33 18.58 -5.66 12.14
C PRO A 33 19.07 -4.35 11.50
N ILE A 34 19.42 -4.39 10.22
CA ILE A 34 19.89 -3.23 9.46
C ILE A 34 19.03 -3.10 8.21
N TYR A 35 18.53 -1.91 7.92
CA TYR A 35 17.64 -1.70 6.78
C TYR A 35 17.78 -0.30 6.19
N LEU A 36 17.55 -0.23 4.88
CA LEU A 36 17.63 0.99 4.09
C LEU A 36 16.22 1.50 3.80
N THR A 37 15.94 2.75 4.19
CA THR A 37 14.67 3.41 3.94
C THR A 37 14.87 4.72 3.20
N LEU A 38 13.76 5.33 2.78
CA LEU A 38 13.74 6.66 2.20
C LEU A 38 13.28 7.66 3.25
N SER A 39 13.91 8.83 3.30
CA SER A 39 13.48 9.89 4.21
C SER A 39 12.07 10.35 3.88
N ALA A 40 11.19 10.30 4.87
CA ALA A 40 9.82 10.79 4.77
C ALA A 40 9.70 12.32 4.72
N LEU A 41 10.81 13.05 4.93
CA LEU A 41 10.83 14.52 4.97
C LEU A 41 10.98 15.15 3.59
N ALA A 42 11.28 14.36 2.57
CA ALA A 42 11.46 14.86 1.23
C ALA A 42 10.13 15.16 0.53
N ARG A 43 10.13 16.23 -0.27
CA ARG A 43 8.93 16.65 -1.04
C ARG A 43 8.65 15.77 -2.25
N SER A 44 9.65 15.03 -2.72
CA SER A 44 9.56 14.13 -3.86
C SER A 44 10.35 12.86 -3.53
N LEU A 45 9.95 11.73 -4.13
CA LEU A 45 10.71 10.48 -4.00
C LEU A 45 12.12 10.63 -4.58
N GLU A 46 12.24 11.32 -5.72
CA GLU A 46 13.53 11.53 -6.41
C GLU A 46 14.53 12.26 -5.52
N ASP A 47 14.06 13.24 -4.75
CA ASP A 47 14.88 14.02 -3.83
C ASP A 47 15.07 13.37 -2.46
N ALA A 48 14.39 12.26 -2.18
CA ALA A 48 14.42 11.61 -0.88
C ALA A 48 15.82 11.06 -0.58
N PRO A 49 16.48 11.58 0.48
CA PRO A 49 17.70 10.97 0.97
C PRO A 49 17.47 9.52 1.41
N LEU A 50 18.46 8.67 1.17
CA LEU A 50 18.49 7.32 1.72
C LEU A 50 18.84 7.41 3.22
N VAL A 51 18.15 6.61 4.03
CA VAL A 51 18.34 6.53 5.47
C VAL A 51 18.76 5.11 5.82
N ILE A 52 19.94 5.00 6.43
CA ILE A 52 20.45 3.73 6.97
C ILE A 52 19.98 3.64 8.42
N ASN A 53 19.37 2.52 8.78
CA ASN A 53 18.85 2.28 10.12
C ASN A 53 19.45 0.98 10.64
N TRP A 54 19.72 0.92 11.95
CA TRP A 54 20.06 -0.31 12.63
C TRP A 54 19.35 -0.38 13.98
N GLY A 55 19.05 -1.60 14.42
CA GLY A 55 18.28 -1.84 15.63
C GLY A 55 16.76 -1.56 15.48
N PRO A 56 16.00 -1.62 16.58
CA PRO A 56 16.46 -1.89 17.96
C PRO A 56 16.93 -3.34 18.15
N GLY A 57 17.67 -3.60 19.24
CA GLY A 57 18.04 -4.96 19.65
C GLY A 57 19.36 -5.49 19.07
N CYS A 58 20.27 -4.63 18.60
CA CYS A 58 21.59 -5.09 18.20
C CYS A 58 22.45 -5.40 19.44
N GLU A 59 22.52 -6.67 19.85
CA GLU A 59 23.42 -7.10 20.92
C GLU A 59 24.88 -6.94 20.53
N ASN A 60 25.20 -7.36 19.30
CA ASN A 60 26.50 -7.21 18.66
C ASN A 60 26.35 -6.27 17.45
N PRO A 61 26.41 -4.94 17.64
CA PRO A 61 26.34 -4.00 16.53
C PRO A 61 27.57 -4.17 15.62
N PRO A 62 27.43 -3.99 14.30
CA PRO A 62 28.56 -4.02 13.39
C PRO A 62 29.53 -2.87 13.70
N GLU A 63 30.78 -2.99 13.28
CA GLU A 63 31.76 -1.90 13.38
C GLU A 63 31.39 -0.78 12.41
N TRP A 64 31.04 -1.16 11.17
CA TRP A 64 30.61 -0.21 10.16
C TRP A 64 29.60 -0.80 9.18
N ILE A 65 28.84 0.09 8.56
CA ILE A 65 27.82 -0.19 7.56
C ILE A 65 28.20 0.52 6.26
N GLY A 66 28.17 -0.20 5.15
CA GLY A 66 28.43 0.32 3.81
C GLY A 66 27.16 0.41 2.97
N LEU A 67 27.00 1.51 2.26
CA LEU A 67 25.97 1.71 1.25
C LEU A 67 26.62 1.81 -0.13
N TYR A 68 26.17 0.98 -1.06
CA TYR A 68 26.74 0.84 -2.40
C TYR A 68 25.69 1.10 -3.47
N THR A 69 26.12 1.65 -4.59
CA THR A 69 25.27 1.90 -5.77
C THR A 69 25.41 0.83 -6.85
N GLU A 70 26.19 -0.21 -6.56
CA GLU A 70 26.41 -1.40 -7.38
C GLU A 70 26.48 -2.60 -6.44
N ASN A 71 26.24 -3.81 -6.95
CA ASN A 71 26.26 -5.01 -6.12
C ASN A 71 27.70 -5.32 -5.66
N PRO A 72 28.03 -5.20 -4.36
CA PRO A 72 29.41 -5.40 -3.89
C PRO A 72 29.82 -6.87 -3.88
N ALA A 73 28.89 -7.82 -4.08
CA ALA A 73 29.23 -9.23 -4.29
C ALA A 73 29.73 -9.51 -5.72
N LEU A 74 29.51 -8.59 -6.66
CA LEU A 74 29.88 -8.72 -8.07
C LEU A 74 30.85 -7.63 -8.54
N SER A 75 31.12 -6.63 -7.70
CA SER A 75 31.91 -5.44 -8.03
C SER A 75 32.88 -5.14 -6.89
N ASN A 76 34.08 -4.67 -7.24
CA ASN A 76 35.10 -4.21 -6.29
C ASN A 76 34.95 -2.72 -5.94
N ALA A 77 33.77 -2.13 -6.20
CA ALA A 77 33.49 -0.74 -5.91
C ALA A 77 33.58 -0.43 -4.41
N SER A 78 34.14 0.73 -4.06
CA SER A 78 34.11 1.24 -2.68
C SER A 78 32.69 1.68 -2.29
N PRO A 79 32.33 1.63 -0.99
CA PRO A 79 31.03 2.10 -0.53
C PRO A 79 30.88 3.59 -0.85
N ALA A 80 29.71 3.95 -1.39
CA ALA A 80 29.35 5.33 -1.64
C ALA A 80 29.10 6.11 -0.33
N VAL A 81 28.65 5.41 0.72
CA VAL A 81 28.61 5.92 2.09
C VAL A 81 29.12 4.84 3.04
N LYS A 82 30.00 5.22 3.96
CA LYS A 82 30.49 4.37 5.05
C LYS A 82 30.11 5.00 6.39
N VAL A 83 29.43 4.24 7.23
CA VAL A 83 28.94 4.68 8.54
C VAL A 83 29.63 3.85 9.60
N VAL A 84 30.35 4.48 10.52
CA VAL A 84 30.88 3.82 11.71
C VAL A 84 29.79 3.83 12.78
N VAL A 85 29.44 2.65 13.31
CA VAL A 85 28.34 2.51 14.27
C VAL A 85 28.79 2.78 15.70
N SER A 86 30.09 2.69 15.97
CA SER A 86 30.69 3.06 17.26
C SER A 86 30.08 2.33 18.47
N GLY A 87 29.62 1.09 18.28
CA GLY A 87 29.02 0.28 19.35
C GLY A 87 27.57 0.64 19.70
N GLU A 88 26.94 1.57 18.97
CA GLU A 88 25.54 1.94 19.20
C GLU A 88 24.59 0.79 18.84
N ARG A 89 23.73 0.40 19.79
CA ARG A 89 22.79 -0.74 19.61
C ARG A 89 21.59 -0.43 18.74
N SER A 90 21.38 0.84 18.42
CA SER A 90 20.36 1.30 17.49
C SER A 90 20.70 2.70 17.00
N GLY A 91 20.27 3.03 15.79
CA GLY A 91 20.42 4.37 15.29
C GLY A 91 19.95 4.51 13.86
N GLN A 92 20.02 5.74 13.39
CA GLN A 92 19.71 6.08 12.02
C GLN A 92 20.66 7.17 11.53
N ILE A 93 21.00 7.12 10.25
CA ILE A 93 21.73 8.20 9.58
C ILE A 93 21.08 8.51 8.24
N THR A 94 20.76 9.79 8.05
CA THR A 94 20.33 10.30 6.76
C THR A 94 21.56 10.57 5.92
N THR A 95 21.67 9.90 4.78
CA THR A 95 22.81 10.02 3.88
C THR A 95 22.67 11.21 2.94
N VAL A 96 23.77 11.61 2.29
CA VAL A 96 23.72 12.59 1.19
C VAL A 96 23.21 11.99 -0.12
N LEU A 97 23.18 10.66 -0.22
CA LEU A 97 22.68 9.98 -1.41
C LEU A 97 21.17 10.07 -1.45
N LYS A 98 20.66 10.54 -2.58
CA LYS A 98 19.24 10.57 -2.89
C LYS A 98 18.83 9.31 -3.64
N PHE A 99 17.55 8.94 -3.54
CA PHE A 99 16.98 7.85 -4.33
C PHE A 99 17.13 8.10 -5.84
N GLY A 100 16.88 9.35 -6.27
CA GLY A 100 17.01 9.77 -7.65
C GLY A 100 15.90 9.23 -8.56
N ARG A 101 16.04 9.50 -9.86
CA ARG A 101 15.14 8.95 -10.89
C ARG A 101 15.53 7.51 -11.20
N ARG A 102 14.80 6.57 -10.62
CA ARG A 102 15.01 5.13 -10.83
C ARG A 102 13.76 4.45 -11.35
N LYS A 103 13.96 3.53 -12.28
CA LYS A 103 12.92 2.61 -12.73
C LYS A 103 12.71 1.53 -11.68
N LEU A 104 11.48 1.07 -11.50
CA LEU A 104 11.18 -0.10 -10.67
C LEU A 104 11.87 -1.33 -11.27
N PRO A 105 12.62 -2.10 -10.47
CA PRO A 105 13.44 -3.19 -10.99
C PRO A 105 12.57 -4.37 -11.43
N GLY A 106 13.16 -5.31 -12.17
CA GLY A 106 12.48 -6.54 -12.58
C GLY A 106 11.35 -6.37 -13.59
N GLY A 107 11.30 -5.22 -14.30
CA GLY A 107 10.28 -4.95 -15.31
C GLY A 107 8.96 -4.44 -14.76
N TRP A 108 8.89 -4.08 -13.47
CA TRP A 108 7.68 -3.62 -12.80
C TRP A 108 7.37 -2.13 -13.00
N SER A 109 8.19 -1.39 -13.75
CA SER A 109 7.85 0.00 -14.08
C SER A 109 6.59 0.03 -14.95
N HIS A 110 5.71 1.01 -14.72
CA HIS A 110 4.43 1.13 -15.43
C HIS A 110 4.59 1.06 -16.97
N GLU A 111 5.58 1.74 -17.54
CA GLU A 111 5.85 1.71 -18.99
C GLU A 111 6.31 0.32 -19.49
N GLN A 112 7.05 -0.42 -18.66
CA GLN A 112 7.61 -1.73 -19.03
C GLN A 112 6.55 -2.82 -19.04
N VAL A 113 5.62 -2.79 -18.06
CA VAL A 113 4.53 -3.78 -17.98
C VAL A 113 3.52 -3.67 -19.11
N LEU A 114 3.47 -2.52 -19.79
CA LEU A 114 2.65 -2.35 -21.00
C LEU A 114 3.26 -3.04 -22.23
N GLN A 115 4.56 -3.36 -22.19
CA GLN A 115 5.29 -3.98 -23.29
C GLN A 115 5.56 -5.47 -23.01
N HIS A 116 5.90 -5.80 -21.77
CA HIS A 116 6.31 -7.14 -21.38
C HIS A 116 5.73 -7.53 -20.01
N ILE A 117 5.20 -8.74 -19.90
CA ILE A 117 4.72 -9.28 -18.63
C ILE A 117 5.93 -9.55 -17.71
N PRO A 118 6.01 -8.92 -16.52
CA PRO A 118 7.11 -9.16 -15.59
C PRO A 118 7.04 -10.59 -15.04
N LYS A 119 8.20 -11.22 -14.86
CA LYS A 119 8.28 -12.53 -14.21
C LYS A 119 7.95 -12.36 -12.73
N ARG A 120 6.97 -13.12 -12.24
CA ARG A 120 6.71 -13.25 -10.81
C ARG A 120 7.92 -13.89 -10.14
N LYS A 121 8.39 -13.29 -9.04
CA LYS A 121 9.54 -13.78 -8.28
C LYS A 121 9.10 -13.98 -6.85
N SER A 122 9.45 -15.12 -6.27
CA SER A 122 9.21 -15.38 -4.85
C SER A 122 10.11 -14.54 -3.94
N LYS A 123 11.25 -14.08 -4.48
CA LYS A 123 12.22 -13.25 -3.76
C LYS A 123 11.99 -11.75 -4.05
N PRO A 124 12.25 -10.87 -3.07
CA PRO A 124 12.28 -9.43 -3.30
C PRO A 124 13.22 -9.03 -4.43
N ILE A 125 12.92 -7.92 -5.09
CA ILE A 125 13.66 -7.46 -6.28
C ILE A 125 14.41 -6.18 -5.91
N CYS A 126 15.73 -6.24 -5.94
CA CYS A 126 16.60 -5.12 -5.56
C CYS A 126 16.62 -3.99 -6.59
N PHE A 127 16.68 -2.76 -6.09
CA PHE A 127 17.32 -1.65 -6.77
C PHE A 127 18.84 -1.79 -6.69
N ASP A 128 19.57 -0.99 -7.49
CA ASP A 128 21.03 -0.87 -7.40
C ASP A 128 21.45 0.01 -6.20
N LEU A 129 20.99 -0.37 -5.02
CA LEU A 129 21.22 0.28 -3.73
C LEU A 129 21.36 -0.81 -2.67
N TYR A 130 22.60 -1.15 -2.34
CA TYR A 130 22.96 -2.28 -1.50
C TYR A 130 23.51 -1.83 -0.16
N LEU A 131 23.19 -2.59 0.87
CA LEU A 131 23.58 -2.34 2.25
C LEU A 131 24.39 -3.53 2.74
N THR A 132 25.56 -3.28 3.30
CA THR A 132 26.36 -4.32 3.94
C THR A 132 26.80 -3.87 5.32
N SER A 133 27.08 -4.82 6.20
CA SER A 133 27.70 -4.54 7.50
C SER A 133 28.88 -5.45 7.75
N TYR A 134 29.85 -4.94 8.50
CA TYR A 134 31.08 -5.64 8.81
C TYR A 134 31.41 -5.53 10.29
N ASP A 135 32.04 -6.56 10.83
CA ASP A 135 32.58 -6.55 12.19
C ASP A 135 33.97 -5.88 12.27
N GLN A 136 34.59 -5.96 13.45
CA GLN A 136 35.93 -5.41 13.71
C GLN A 136 37.05 -6.14 12.96
N ALA A 137 36.86 -7.43 12.64
CA ALA A 137 37.81 -8.21 11.84
C ALA A 137 37.70 -7.89 10.35
N GLY A 138 36.63 -7.18 9.94
CA GLY A 138 36.35 -6.86 8.55
C GLY A 138 35.54 -7.94 7.82
N GLU A 139 34.96 -8.89 8.56
CA GLU A 139 34.12 -9.95 8.00
C GLU A 139 32.69 -9.44 7.75
N LEU A 140 32.10 -9.88 6.63
CA LEU A 140 30.74 -9.49 6.24
C LEU A 140 29.70 -10.15 7.16
N GLN A 141 28.92 -9.33 7.85
CA GLN A 141 27.88 -9.78 8.79
C GLN A 141 26.47 -9.72 8.17
N TYR A 142 26.20 -8.73 7.32
CA TYR A 142 24.89 -8.52 6.71
C TYR A 142 25.01 -8.05 5.27
N PHE A 143 24.06 -8.46 4.43
CA PHE A 143 23.92 -8.01 3.05
C PHE A 143 22.43 -7.90 2.70
N ASP A 144 21.99 -6.73 2.25
CA ASP A 144 20.64 -6.50 1.73
C ASP A 144 20.63 -5.37 0.70
N CYS A 145 19.46 -4.99 0.22
CA CYS A 145 19.25 -3.92 -0.74
C CYS A 145 17.92 -3.20 -0.48
N LEU A 146 17.81 -1.96 -0.99
CA LEU A 146 16.49 -1.39 -1.19
C LEU A 146 15.76 -2.22 -2.25
N LYS A 147 14.52 -2.61 -1.99
CA LYS A 147 13.80 -3.61 -2.79
C LYS A 147 12.33 -3.31 -2.93
N ILE A 148 11.74 -3.86 -3.99
CA ILE A 148 10.29 -3.97 -4.17
C ILE A 148 9.83 -5.40 -3.86
N GLN A 149 8.56 -5.54 -3.52
CA GLN A 149 7.95 -6.82 -3.17
C GLN A 149 6.54 -6.94 -3.76
N PRO A 150 6.43 -7.04 -5.09
CA PRO A 150 5.13 -7.04 -5.76
C PRO A 150 4.30 -8.30 -5.47
N THR A 151 4.87 -9.37 -4.92
CA THR A 151 4.20 -10.67 -4.72
C THR A 151 4.43 -11.25 -3.31
N TRP A 152 4.61 -10.40 -2.29
CA TRP A 152 5.01 -10.87 -0.95
C TRP A 152 3.97 -11.76 -0.28
N MET A 153 2.67 -11.49 -0.42
CA MET A 153 1.63 -12.33 0.22
C MET A 153 1.48 -13.68 -0.47
N PHE A 154 1.77 -13.76 -1.77
CA PHE A 154 1.78 -15.01 -2.52
C PHE A 154 3.02 -15.84 -2.18
N SER A 155 4.15 -15.17 -1.96
CA SER A 155 5.44 -15.82 -1.73
C SER A 155 5.61 -16.34 -0.31
N GLU A 156 4.75 -15.93 0.62
CA GLU A 156 4.75 -16.36 2.02
C GLU A 156 3.73 -17.49 2.24
N PRO A 157 4.17 -18.76 2.37
CA PRO A 157 3.28 -19.93 2.38
C PRO A 157 2.23 -19.91 3.51
N GLY A 158 2.58 -19.31 4.66
CA GLY A 158 1.70 -19.27 5.83
C GLY A 158 0.51 -18.32 5.68
N LEU A 159 0.65 -17.24 4.91
CA LEU A 159 -0.36 -16.18 4.84
C LEU A 159 -1.65 -16.58 4.13
N GLY A 160 -1.61 -17.64 3.32
CA GLY A 160 -2.80 -18.14 2.62
C GLY A 160 -3.92 -18.55 3.58
N ASN A 161 -3.58 -19.08 4.75
CA ASN A 161 -4.56 -19.61 5.72
C ASN A 161 -4.86 -18.65 6.88
N VAL A 162 -4.20 -17.48 6.90
CA VAL A 162 -4.43 -16.47 7.95
C VAL A 162 -5.74 -15.75 7.66
N SER A 163 -6.59 -15.63 8.68
CA SER A 163 -7.85 -14.91 8.56
C SER A 163 -7.62 -13.42 8.36
N LEU A 164 -8.53 -12.73 7.68
CA LEU A 164 -8.39 -11.31 7.39
C LEU A 164 -8.21 -10.45 8.65
N ARG A 165 -8.79 -10.85 9.79
CA ARG A 165 -8.62 -10.17 11.09
C ARG A 165 -7.23 -10.31 11.72
N GLU A 166 -6.50 -11.35 11.36
CA GLU A 166 -5.16 -11.65 11.88
C GLU A 166 -4.05 -11.13 10.95
N LEU A 167 -4.40 -10.70 9.74
CA LEU A 167 -3.45 -10.15 8.78
C LEU A 167 -2.99 -8.76 9.19
N PHE A 168 -1.67 -8.59 9.29
CA PHE A 168 -1.06 -7.28 9.29
C PHE A 168 -0.82 -6.83 7.85
N LEU A 169 -1.54 -5.80 7.40
CA LEU A 169 -1.46 -5.28 6.04
C LEU A 169 -0.90 -3.86 6.03
N PRO A 170 0.15 -3.58 5.25
CA PRO A 170 0.59 -2.21 5.02
C PRO A 170 -0.46 -1.49 4.15
N GLY A 171 -0.90 -0.32 4.65
CA GLY A 171 -1.90 0.51 4.00
C GLY A 171 -1.45 1.96 3.83
N THR A 172 -2.14 2.68 2.95
CA THR A 172 -1.93 4.13 2.79
C THR A 172 -3.25 4.89 2.91
N HIS A 173 -3.19 6.04 3.58
CA HIS A 173 -4.32 6.97 3.67
C HIS A 173 -4.35 7.88 2.44
N CYS A 174 -5.53 8.14 1.88
CA CYS A 174 -5.65 9.00 0.70
C CYS A 174 -4.73 8.49 -0.43
N SER A 175 -4.82 7.19 -0.74
CA SER A 175 -3.86 6.48 -1.60
C SER A 175 -3.72 7.09 -2.99
N GLY A 176 -4.80 7.67 -3.50
CA GLY A 176 -4.83 8.37 -4.78
C GLY A 176 -4.38 9.85 -4.74
N CYS A 177 -3.97 10.36 -3.57
CA CYS A 177 -3.66 11.77 -3.35
C CYS A 177 -2.19 12.06 -3.63
N TYR A 178 -1.75 11.74 -4.85
CA TYR A 178 -0.40 11.95 -5.34
C TYR A 178 -0.38 12.93 -6.52
N GLN A 179 0.81 13.43 -6.82
CA GLN A 179 1.01 14.34 -7.94
C GLN A 179 0.95 13.57 -9.27
N THR A 180 0.15 14.05 -10.20
CA THR A 180 0.01 13.54 -11.57
C THR A 180 0.52 14.57 -12.57
N ARG A 181 0.68 14.16 -13.83
CA ARG A 181 1.04 15.09 -14.93
C ARG A 181 0.01 16.21 -15.11
N THR A 182 -1.26 15.97 -14.78
CA THR A 182 -2.33 16.97 -14.95
C THR A 182 -2.39 17.98 -13.82
N ASN A 183 -1.82 17.67 -12.65
CA ASN A 183 -1.90 18.53 -11.47
C ASN A 183 -0.53 19.01 -10.94
N VAL A 184 0.57 18.66 -11.61
CA VAL A 184 1.96 19.07 -11.27
C VAL A 184 2.15 20.59 -11.20
N GLY A 185 1.33 21.38 -11.90
CA GLY A 185 1.37 22.85 -11.82
C GLY A 185 0.61 23.44 -10.63
N ASN A 186 -0.20 22.65 -9.92
CA ASN A 186 -1.13 23.16 -8.92
C ASN A 186 -0.43 23.45 -7.58
N VAL A 187 -0.22 24.73 -7.28
CA VAL A 187 0.46 25.20 -6.06
C VAL A 187 -0.30 24.83 -4.78
N VAL A 188 -1.64 24.88 -4.81
CA VAL A 188 -2.47 24.54 -3.65
C VAL A 188 -2.36 23.06 -3.35
N LEU A 189 -2.49 22.20 -4.36
CA LEU A 189 -2.35 20.75 -4.17
C LEU A 189 -0.95 20.37 -3.67
N LYS A 190 0.11 21.02 -4.16
CA LYS A 190 1.47 20.81 -3.63
C LYS A 190 1.61 21.14 -2.15
N LYS A 191 0.91 22.16 -1.66
CA LYS A 191 1.03 22.61 -0.27
C LYS A 191 0.18 21.77 0.67
N ILE A 192 -1.04 21.41 0.27
CA ILE A 192 -2.03 20.82 1.17
C ILE A 192 -2.82 19.66 0.58
N GLY A 193 -2.80 19.45 -0.74
CA GLY A 193 -3.64 18.45 -1.42
C GLY A 193 -2.99 17.08 -1.62
N PHE A 194 -1.67 16.99 -1.70
CA PHE A 194 -0.97 15.70 -1.81
C PHE A 194 -0.68 15.11 -0.42
N ARG A 195 -0.82 13.78 -0.34
CA ARG A 195 -0.53 12.96 0.85
C ARG A 195 0.42 11.80 0.53
N GLN A 196 0.50 11.41 -0.74
CA GLN A 196 1.34 10.32 -1.20
C GLN A 196 2.41 10.84 -2.16
N SER A 197 3.66 10.38 -1.96
CA SER A 197 4.79 10.67 -2.85
C SER A 197 4.88 9.70 -4.03
N LEU A 198 4.13 8.60 -3.97
CA LEU A 198 4.10 7.53 -4.96
C LEU A 198 2.70 7.45 -5.59
N ASP A 199 2.65 7.10 -6.88
CA ASP A 199 1.39 6.68 -7.50
C ASP A 199 0.93 5.31 -6.98
N VAL A 200 -0.35 4.99 -7.21
CA VAL A 200 -0.96 3.73 -6.69
C VAL A 200 -0.25 2.50 -7.24
N TRP A 201 0.16 2.52 -8.52
CA TRP A 201 0.95 1.44 -9.11
C TRP A 201 2.23 1.16 -8.30
N SER A 202 3.01 2.21 -8.03
CA SER A 202 4.27 2.10 -7.30
C SER A 202 4.02 1.67 -5.86
N GLN A 203 3.00 2.23 -5.18
CA GLN A 203 2.61 1.80 -3.83
C GLN A 203 2.38 0.28 -3.77
N LEU A 204 1.62 -0.26 -4.71
CA LEU A 204 1.34 -1.70 -4.82
C LEU A 204 2.62 -2.51 -5.06
N VAL A 205 3.47 -2.07 -5.99
CA VAL A 205 4.74 -2.75 -6.29
C VAL A 205 5.70 -2.74 -5.08
N PHE A 206 5.71 -1.67 -4.29
CA PHE A 206 6.49 -1.58 -3.05
C PHE A 206 5.95 -2.45 -1.91
N GLY A 207 4.70 -2.92 -1.99
CA GLY A 207 4.14 -3.88 -1.06
C GLY A 207 2.86 -3.43 -0.34
N ILE A 208 2.34 -2.22 -0.60
CA ILE A 208 1.06 -1.76 -0.05
C ILE A 208 -0.07 -2.67 -0.52
N ARG A 209 -1.00 -3.03 0.37
CA ARG A 209 -2.16 -3.88 0.05
C ARG A 209 -3.49 -3.30 0.49
N TYR A 210 -3.50 -2.28 1.33
CA TYR A 210 -4.71 -1.56 1.74
C TYR A 210 -4.71 -0.13 1.19
N LEU A 211 -5.68 0.17 0.33
CA LEU A 211 -5.81 1.46 -0.35
C LEU A 211 -7.09 2.17 0.11
N ASP A 212 -6.93 3.26 0.85
CA ASP A 212 -8.04 4.13 1.27
C ASP A 212 -8.26 5.28 0.27
N PHE A 213 -9.49 5.39 -0.22
CA PHE A 213 -9.94 6.41 -1.16
C PHE A 213 -11.11 7.23 -0.59
N ALA A 214 -11.02 8.55 -0.76
CA ALA A 214 -12.15 9.45 -0.63
C ALA A 214 -12.61 9.90 -2.02
N ILE A 215 -13.89 9.73 -2.33
CA ILE A 215 -14.44 9.94 -3.68
C ILE A 215 -15.37 11.14 -3.73
N GLY A 216 -15.16 11.99 -4.73
CA GLY A 216 -16.03 13.10 -5.07
C GLY A 216 -16.67 12.90 -6.44
N TYR A 217 -17.91 13.34 -6.58
CA TYR A 217 -18.62 13.39 -7.85
C TYR A 217 -18.63 14.81 -8.40
N TYR A 218 -18.19 14.96 -9.66
CA TYR A 218 -18.25 16.20 -10.41
C TYR A 218 -18.75 15.90 -11.83
N PRO A 219 -19.97 16.30 -12.20
CA PRO A 219 -20.49 16.07 -13.54
C PRO A 219 -19.54 16.63 -14.59
N SER A 220 -19.06 15.77 -15.49
CA SER A 220 -18.33 16.19 -16.69
C SER A 220 -19.30 16.25 -17.86
N HIS A 221 -19.18 17.26 -18.74
CA HIS A 221 -20.01 17.41 -19.93
C HIS A 221 -20.04 16.18 -20.84
N ASN A 222 -18.98 15.36 -20.81
CA ASN A 222 -18.87 14.14 -21.62
C ASN A 222 -19.08 12.86 -20.80
N GLY A 223 -19.43 12.94 -19.51
CA GLY A 223 -19.69 11.80 -18.61
C GLY A 223 -18.47 10.91 -18.25
N THR A 224 -17.35 11.05 -18.93
CA THR A 224 -16.18 10.15 -18.82
C THR A 224 -15.34 10.34 -17.55
N ARG A 225 -15.50 11.46 -16.83
CA ARG A 225 -14.68 11.84 -15.65
C ARG A 225 -15.52 12.39 -14.52
N ASN A 226 -16.52 11.63 -14.12
CA ASN A 226 -17.43 12.07 -13.06
C ASN A 226 -16.87 11.80 -11.65
N PHE A 227 -16.02 10.79 -11.50
CA PHE A 227 -15.47 10.37 -10.21
C PHE A 227 -14.02 10.78 -10.01
N TRP A 228 -13.76 11.41 -8.88
CA TRP A 228 -12.46 11.99 -8.53
C TRP A 228 -11.99 11.53 -7.17
N ILE A 229 -10.68 11.33 -7.05
CA ILE A 229 -9.99 11.25 -5.76
C ILE A 229 -10.01 12.62 -5.12
N MET A 230 -10.43 12.63 -3.86
CA MET A 230 -10.52 13.81 -3.02
C MET A 230 -9.52 13.71 -1.89
N ASN A 231 -8.91 14.85 -1.55
CA ASN A 231 -8.30 15.06 -0.25
C ASN A 231 -9.10 16.17 0.43
N GLU A 232 -9.95 15.80 1.39
CA GLU A 232 -10.97 16.69 1.95
C GLU A 232 -11.82 17.29 0.80
N GLN A 233 -11.79 18.61 0.63
CA GLN A 233 -12.48 19.36 -0.42
C GLN A 233 -11.69 19.51 -1.72
N PHE A 234 -10.43 19.03 -1.78
CA PHE A 234 -9.55 19.22 -2.93
C PHE A 234 -9.63 18.06 -3.90
N ARG A 235 -9.95 18.37 -5.15
CA ARG A 235 -9.94 17.43 -6.27
C ARG A 235 -8.51 17.13 -6.72
N VAL A 236 -8.05 15.90 -6.53
CA VAL A 236 -6.65 15.51 -6.81
C VAL A 236 -6.50 14.89 -8.20
N GLY A 237 -7.26 13.84 -8.51
CA GLY A 237 -7.09 13.06 -9.73
C GLY A 237 -8.33 12.25 -10.09
N ALA A 238 -8.41 11.75 -11.32
CA ALA A 238 -9.54 10.91 -11.75
C ALA A 238 -9.42 9.50 -11.16
N LEU A 239 -10.55 8.89 -10.78
CA LEU A 239 -10.57 7.55 -10.18
C LEU A 239 -10.28 6.43 -11.20
N ARG A 240 -10.87 6.49 -12.40
CA ARG A 240 -10.82 5.37 -13.36
C ARG A 240 -9.39 4.89 -13.71
N PRO A 241 -8.40 5.76 -14.01
CA PRO A 241 -7.03 5.30 -14.25
C PRO A 241 -6.41 4.55 -13.07
N ILE A 242 -6.75 4.92 -11.83
CA ILE A 242 -6.28 4.23 -10.63
C ILE A 242 -6.87 2.82 -10.54
N LEU A 243 -8.16 2.65 -10.85
CA LEU A 243 -8.80 1.33 -10.89
C LEU A 243 -8.14 0.43 -11.95
N GLN A 244 -7.79 1.00 -13.11
CA GLN A 244 -7.08 0.27 -14.18
C GLN A 244 -5.68 -0.18 -13.76
N ASP A 245 -4.97 0.63 -12.98
CA ASP A 245 -3.67 0.26 -12.41
C ASP A 245 -3.81 -0.86 -11.38
N ILE A 246 -4.82 -0.79 -10.51
CA ILE A 246 -5.12 -1.86 -9.53
C ILE A 246 -5.44 -3.17 -10.26
N ARG A 247 -6.34 -3.13 -11.26
CA ARG A 247 -6.69 -4.29 -12.09
C ARG A 247 -5.44 -4.93 -12.68
N ARG A 248 -4.60 -4.12 -13.34
CA ARG A 248 -3.37 -4.60 -13.99
C ARG A 248 -2.42 -5.21 -12.97
N PHE A 249 -2.22 -4.55 -11.84
CA PHE A 249 -1.34 -5.06 -10.79
C PHE A 249 -1.79 -6.44 -10.32
N VAL A 250 -3.06 -6.55 -9.94
CA VAL A 250 -3.66 -7.79 -9.42
C VAL A 250 -3.57 -8.94 -10.41
N ILE A 251 -3.84 -8.71 -11.70
CA ILE A 251 -3.69 -9.75 -12.74
C ILE A 251 -2.23 -10.22 -12.86
N LEU A 252 -1.28 -9.28 -12.79
CA LEU A 252 0.14 -9.58 -12.96
C LEU A 252 0.75 -10.20 -11.70
N SER A 253 0.28 -9.86 -10.51
CA SER A 253 0.87 -10.28 -9.23
C SER A 253 0.12 -11.43 -8.56
N GLU A 254 -1.19 -11.60 -8.83
CA GLU A 254 -2.11 -12.47 -8.06
C GLU A 254 -2.16 -12.16 -6.56
N GLU A 255 -1.81 -10.92 -6.20
CA GLU A 255 -1.92 -10.44 -4.84
C GLU A 255 -3.33 -9.95 -4.54
N THR A 256 -3.77 -10.17 -3.31
CA THR A 256 -5.03 -9.61 -2.82
C THR A 256 -4.87 -8.12 -2.51
N VAL A 257 -5.80 -7.27 -2.96
CA VAL A 257 -5.80 -5.83 -2.68
C VAL A 257 -7.12 -5.41 -2.06
N PHE A 258 -7.03 -4.62 -1.00
CA PHE A 258 -8.17 -4.11 -0.23
C PHE A 258 -8.41 -2.66 -0.62
N LEU A 259 -9.62 -2.37 -1.12
CA LEU A 259 -10.01 -1.04 -1.56
C LEU A 259 -11.08 -0.50 -0.63
N ASP A 260 -10.78 0.62 0.02
CA ASP A 260 -11.66 1.24 0.99
C ASP A 260 -12.31 2.51 0.46
N PHE A 261 -13.64 2.45 0.31
CA PHE A 261 -14.52 3.52 -0.16
C PHE A 261 -15.54 3.87 0.94
N ARG A 262 -15.06 4.37 2.08
CA ARG A 262 -15.92 4.82 3.18
C ARG A 262 -16.19 6.33 3.19
N ARG A 263 -15.47 7.12 2.40
CA ARG A 263 -15.51 8.59 2.46
C ARG A 263 -15.97 9.21 1.15
N PHE A 264 -17.07 9.98 1.23
CA PHE A 264 -17.70 10.65 0.09
C PHE A 264 -17.84 12.15 0.34
N PRO A 265 -16.74 12.92 0.35
CA PRO A 265 -16.75 14.32 0.80
C PRO A 265 -17.54 15.28 -0.10
N LEU A 266 -17.86 14.91 -1.34
CA LEU A 266 -18.55 15.82 -2.27
C LEU A 266 -19.40 15.10 -3.32
N GLY A 267 -20.64 15.58 -3.52
CA GLY A 267 -21.50 15.13 -4.62
C GLY A 267 -22.05 13.71 -4.42
N PHE A 268 -22.39 13.34 -3.19
CA PHE A 268 -23.04 12.06 -2.87
C PHE A 268 -24.18 12.22 -1.87
N HIS A 269 -24.13 13.26 -1.02
CA HIS A 269 -25.19 13.56 -0.05
C HIS A 269 -26.54 13.78 -0.74
N ASN A 270 -27.58 13.04 -0.34
CA ASN A 270 -28.93 13.04 -0.92
C ASN A 270 -29.00 12.67 -2.41
N ASN A 271 -28.01 11.96 -2.92
CA ASN A 271 -27.94 11.57 -4.33
C ASN A 271 -27.56 10.08 -4.48
N PRO A 272 -28.49 9.16 -4.22
CA PRO A 272 -28.23 7.72 -4.28
C PRO A 272 -27.81 7.23 -5.67
N GLU A 273 -28.24 7.90 -6.74
CA GLU A 273 -27.87 7.58 -8.12
C GLU A 273 -26.37 7.77 -8.40
N GLN A 274 -25.70 8.64 -7.63
CA GLN A 274 -24.25 8.85 -7.73
C GLN A 274 -23.48 7.72 -7.05
N HIS A 275 -24.02 7.15 -5.97
CA HIS A 275 -23.52 5.90 -5.40
C HIS A 275 -23.70 4.75 -6.39
N GLU A 276 -24.88 4.58 -6.98
CA GLU A 276 -25.15 3.53 -7.99
C GLU A 276 -24.21 3.64 -9.19
N ALA A 277 -24.02 4.85 -9.73
CA ALA A 277 -23.08 5.07 -10.84
C ALA A 277 -21.62 4.76 -10.45
N LEU A 278 -21.23 4.96 -9.18
CA LEU A 278 -19.91 4.56 -8.70
C LEU A 278 -19.80 3.04 -8.62
N LEU A 279 -20.81 2.35 -8.10
CA LEU A 279 -20.81 0.88 -8.03
C LEU A 279 -20.73 0.27 -9.44
N VAL A 280 -21.47 0.83 -10.41
CA VAL A 280 -21.36 0.43 -11.83
C VAL A 280 -19.94 0.63 -12.36
N LEU A 281 -19.28 1.74 -12.04
CA LEU A 281 -17.88 1.95 -12.42
C LEU A 281 -16.94 0.90 -11.79
N LEU A 282 -17.10 0.60 -10.51
CA LEU A 282 -16.30 -0.40 -9.81
C LEU A 282 -16.52 -1.79 -10.41
N GLU A 283 -17.76 -2.14 -10.73
CA GLU A 283 -18.12 -3.38 -11.40
C GLU A 283 -17.46 -3.49 -12.77
N GLN A 284 -17.54 -2.44 -13.59
CA GLN A 284 -16.96 -2.40 -14.92
C GLN A 284 -15.44 -2.59 -14.92
N GLU A 285 -14.73 -1.98 -13.96
CA GLU A 285 -13.27 -2.01 -13.93
C GLU A 285 -12.71 -3.24 -13.20
N LEU A 286 -13.40 -3.71 -12.15
CA LEU A 286 -12.84 -4.68 -11.19
C LEU A 286 -13.73 -5.90 -10.92
N GLY A 287 -15.00 -5.90 -11.35
CA GLY A 287 -16.03 -6.81 -10.85
C GLY A 287 -15.73 -8.30 -10.98
N ASP A 288 -15.02 -8.71 -12.02
CA ASP A 288 -14.59 -10.10 -12.23
C ASP A 288 -13.50 -10.55 -11.23
N LEU A 289 -12.73 -9.62 -10.68
CA LEU A 289 -11.66 -9.86 -9.71
C LEU A 289 -12.13 -9.69 -8.25
N VAL A 290 -13.29 -9.07 -8.03
CA VAL A 290 -13.84 -8.79 -6.70
C VAL A 290 -14.42 -10.06 -6.08
N TYR A 291 -13.99 -10.35 -4.86
CA TYR A 291 -14.59 -11.37 -4.02
C TYR A 291 -15.96 -10.90 -3.55
N ARG A 292 -17.01 -11.69 -3.83
CA ARG A 292 -18.36 -11.45 -3.35
C ARG A 292 -18.72 -12.56 -2.39
N ARG A 293 -19.29 -12.19 -1.24
CA ARG A 293 -19.88 -13.17 -0.35
C ARG A 293 -21.09 -13.77 -1.05
N THR A 294 -21.07 -15.08 -1.29
CA THR A 294 -22.26 -15.83 -1.68
C THR A 294 -23.14 -15.95 -0.43
N PRO A 295 -24.40 -15.44 -0.44
CA PRO A 295 -25.35 -15.75 0.61
C PRO A 295 -25.56 -17.27 0.60
N LEU A 296 -25.47 -17.93 1.75
CA LEU A 296 -25.78 -19.36 1.84
C LEU A 296 -27.25 -19.55 1.44
N LEU A 297 -27.47 -20.15 0.26
CA LEU A 297 -28.77 -20.62 -0.19
C LEU A 297 -29.03 -21.98 0.48
N SER A 298 -29.31 -21.98 1.78
CA SER A 298 -29.93 -23.11 2.45
C SER A 298 -30.60 -22.57 3.69
N GLY A 299 -31.93 -22.60 3.69
CA GLY A 299 -32.70 -22.46 4.91
C GLY A 299 -32.28 -23.54 5.90
N GLU A 300 -32.53 -23.22 7.17
CA GLU A 300 -32.15 -23.98 8.37
C GLU A 300 -30.74 -23.60 8.88
N ASP A 301 -30.76 -22.98 10.06
CA ASP A 301 -29.65 -22.47 10.88
C ASP A 301 -29.06 -21.09 10.50
N GLU A 302 -29.78 -20.02 10.90
CA GLU A 302 -29.23 -18.69 11.22
C GLU A 302 -28.30 -18.72 12.46
N LEU A 303 -27.52 -19.79 12.64
CA LEU A 303 -26.56 -19.92 13.73
C LEU A 303 -25.16 -19.91 13.12
N GLU A 304 -24.48 -18.79 13.35
CA GLU A 304 -23.06 -18.56 13.07
C GLU A 304 -22.68 -18.59 11.58
N GLY A 305 -23.32 -17.73 10.79
CA GLY A 305 -22.78 -17.37 9.49
C GLY A 305 -21.33 -16.90 9.65
N SER A 306 -20.36 -17.68 9.15
CA SER A 306 -18.94 -17.38 9.30
C SER A 306 -18.70 -15.91 8.99
N GLU A 307 -18.38 -15.13 10.01
CA GLU A 307 -18.31 -13.70 9.85
C GLU A 307 -17.23 -13.35 8.82
N SER A 308 -17.41 -12.27 8.06
CA SER A 308 -16.50 -11.89 6.96
C SER A 308 -15.05 -11.71 7.39
N TYR A 309 -14.78 -11.59 8.69
CA TYR A 309 -13.44 -11.56 9.25
C TYR A 309 -12.69 -12.90 9.25
N ASN A 310 -13.40 -14.04 9.13
CA ASN A 310 -12.81 -15.39 9.07
C ASN A 310 -12.36 -15.75 7.64
N LEU A 311 -12.71 -14.95 6.64
CA LEU A 311 -12.23 -15.10 5.27
C LEU A 311 -10.68 -15.14 5.28
N THR A 312 -10.08 -15.99 4.47
CA THR A 312 -8.62 -16.05 4.30
C THR A 312 -8.21 -15.59 2.89
N LEU A 313 -6.94 -15.24 2.72
CA LEU A 313 -6.39 -14.94 1.38
C LEU A 313 -6.51 -16.16 0.45
N GLY A 314 -6.35 -17.36 1.00
CA GLY A 314 -6.44 -18.62 0.30
C GLY A 314 -7.85 -18.89 -0.24
N ASP A 315 -8.89 -18.56 0.53
CA ASP A 315 -10.29 -18.69 0.08
C ASP A 315 -10.55 -17.84 -1.17
N MET A 316 -10.18 -16.56 -1.11
CA MET A 316 -10.34 -15.64 -2.24
C MET A 316 -9.58 -16.14 -3.47
N ARG A 317 -8.32 -16.56 -3.30
CA ARG A 317 -7.47 -17.06 -4.39
C ARG A 317 -8.04 -18.31 -5.06
N ARG A 318 -8.64 -19.24 -4.30
CA ARG A 318 -9.26 -20.46 -4.86
C ARG A 318 -10.45 -20.13 -5.76
N GLU A 319 -11.12 -19.02 -5.52
CA GLU A 319 -12.21 -18.52 -6.39
C GLU A 319 -11.70 -17.62 -7.54
N GLY A 320 -10.37 -17.47 -7.68
CA GLY A 320 -9.77 -16.55 -8.66
C GLY A 320 -10.11 -15.09 -8.36
N LYS A 321 -10.37 -14.76 -7.09
CA LYS A 321 -10.69 -13.42 -6.62
C LYS A 321 -9.53 -12.84 -5.82
N TYR A 322 -9.28 -11.57 -6.04
CA TYR A 322 -8.09 -10.90 -5.52
C TYR A 322 -8.40 -9.49 -5.04
N ILE A 323 -9.64 -9.02 -5.13
CA ILE A 323 -10.01 -7.68 -4.67
C ILE A 323 -11.09 -7.81 -3.61
N LEU A 324 -10.89 -7.14 -2.48
CA LEU A 324 -11.94 -6.91 -1.49
C LEU A 324 -12.27 -5.42 -1.47
N ILE A 325 -13.56 -5.08 -1.57
CA ILE A 325 -14.03 -3.71 -1.54
C ILE A 325 -14.83 -3.49 -0.25
N THR A 326 -14.42 -2.51 0.56
CA THR A 326 -15.25 -2.00 1.65
C THR A 326 -15.93 -0.72 1.19
N TYR A 327 -17.25 -0.65 1.34
CA TYR A 327 -18.05 0.45 0.84
C TYR A 327 -19.05 0.91 1.91
N ASN A 328 -19.01 2.20 2.28
CA ASN A 328 -20.00 2.72 3.22
C ASN A 328 -21.32 3.04 2.51
N HIS A 329 -22.27 2.11 2.56
CA HIS A 329 -23.61 2.32 2.01
C HIS A 329 -24.47 3.28 2.87
N GLU A 330 -24.20 3.47 4.16
CA GLU A 330 -24.98 4.41 4.98
C GLU A 330 -24.88 5.85 4.48
N ALA A 331 -23.74 6.21 3.89
CA ALA A 331 -23.56 7.51 3.24
C ALA A 331 -24.59 7.76 2.11
N SER A 332 -25.11 6.71 1.47
CA SER A 332 -26.17 6.80 0.45
C SER A 332 -27.58 6.87 1.03
N LEU A 333 -27.78 6.42 2.29
CA LEU A 333 -29.08 6.29 2.95
C LEU A 333 -29.50 7.53 3.76
N ASN A 334 -28.58 8.45 4.04
CA ASN A 334 -28.84 9.67 4.83
C ASN A 334 -29.80 10.70 4.18
N GLY A 335 -30.55 10.30 3.15
CA GLY A 335 -31.73 11.01 2.65
C GLY A 335 -33.04 10.76 3.42
N LYS A 336 -33.05 9.89 4.45
CA LYS A 336 -34.23 9.67 5.31
C LYS A 336 -33.85 9.37 6.77
N SER A 337 -33.70 10.40 7.60
CA SER A 337 -34.27 10.46 8.96
C SER A 337 -33.67 11.63 9.75
N SER A 338 -34.46 12.69 9.90
CA SER A 338 -34.41 13.52 11.10
C SER A 338 -35.26 12.85 12.18
N ARG A 339 -34.64 12.06 13.06
CA ARG A 339 -34.99 11.87 14.49
C ARG A 339 -34.13 10.75 15.07
N GLY A 340 -33.57 11.02 16.24
CA GLY A 340 -32.46 10.28 16.81
C GLY A 340 -32.78 8.89 17.31
N THR A 341 -31.76 8.04 17.23
CA THR A 341 -31.36 7.09 18.26
C THR A 341 -29.89 6.75 18.04
N GLU A 342 -29.11 6.75 19.11
CA GLU A 342 -27.76 6.17 19.17
C GLU A 342 -27.81 4.64 19.00
N GLN A 343 -26.62 4.07 18.72
CA GLN A 343 -26.23 2.65 18.73
C GLN A 343 -26.60 1.77 17.51
N ASN A 344 -25.62 1.54 16.61
CA ASN A 344 -24.66 0.42 16.65
C ASN A 344 -23.96 0.30 15.29
N SER A 345 -22.66 0.58 15.25
CA SER A 345 -21.86 0.50 14.03
C SER A 345 -21.57 -0.96 13.67
N ILE A 346 -22.24 -1.49 12.64
CA ILE A 346 -21.86 -2.74 12.00
C ILE A 346 -21.30 -2.38 10.63
N ASN A 347 -19.98 -2.49 10.47
CA ASN A 347 -19.31 -2.44 9.18
C ASN A 347 -19.66 -3.71 8.41
N GLU A 348 -20.80 -3.74 7.70
CA GLU A 348 -21.07 -4.81 6.74
C GLU A 348 -20.14 -4.66 5.54
N CYS A 349 -19.41 -5.73 5.20
CA CYS A 349 -18.88 -5.92 3.86
C CYS A 349 -20.06 -5.97 2.89
N VAL A 350 -20.42 -4.82 2.32
CA VAL A 350 -21.54 -4.72 1.38
C VAL A 350 -21.22 -5.59 0.16
N SER A 351 -21.97 -6.68 0.03
CA SER A 351 -22.08 -7.44 -1.20
C SER A 351 -22.57 -6.48 -2.30
N LEU A 352 -21.82 -6.38 -3.40
CA LEU A 352 -22.17 -5.61 -4.59
C LEU A 352 -23.42 -6.14 -5.33
N ASP A 353 -24.17 -7.06 -4.74
CA ASP A 353 -25.33 -7.67 -5.36
C ASP A 353 -26.64 -7.11 -4.77
N LYS A 354 -27.06 -5.95 -5.27
CA LYS A 354 -28.49 -5.68 -5.44
C LYS A 354 -28.77 -5.65 -6.92
N ARG A 355 -29.18 -6.82 -7.42
CA ARG A 355 -29.81 -6.98 -8.72
C ARG A 355 -30.75 -5.80 -9.00
N LEU A 356 -30.54 -5.21 -10.17
CA LEU A 356 -31.56 -4.57 -10.96
C LEU A 356 -32.84 -5.42 -10.91
N SER A 357 -33.82 -4.98 -10.12
CA SER A 357 -35.19 -5.48 -10.20
C SER A 357 -36.10 -4.27 -10.24
N ASN A 358 -36.78 -4.12 -11.38
CA ASN A 358 -37.88 -3.20 -11.63
C ASN A 358 -38.85 -3.07 -10.46
#